data_AF-A0A397L5H4-F1
#
_entry.id   AF-A0A397L5H4-F1
#
_cell.length_a   1.000
_cell.length_b   1.000
_cell.length_c   1.000
_cell.angle_alpha   90.00
_cell.angle_beta   90.00
_cell.angle_gamma   90.00
#
_symmetry.space_group_name_H-M   'P 1'
#
loop_
_entity.id
_entity.type
_entity.pdbx_description
1 polymer ?
#
loop_
_entity_poly.entity_id
_entity_poly.type
_entity_poly.pdbx_seq_one_letter_code
_entity_poly.pdbx_strand_id
1 'polypeptide(L)'
;MGSSYTNVWSEIIEILIDRNKEKKSLVCIRYAFQAVLYVVWRERNRVRHGDKLLPLSVMKRMIDKGIRNKISVLHRKGIKGMENMMQFWFSTRIPNC
;
A
#
# COMPACT_ATOMS: atom_id res chain seq x y z
N MET A 1 11.28 2.80 -8.57
CA MET A 1 10.32 3.63 -7.81
C MET A 1 10.97 4.78 -7.03
N GLY A 2 12.29 4.98 -7.09
CA GLY A 2 12.99 5.90 -6.19
C GLY A 2 13.00 7.39 -6.53
N SER A 3 12.40 7.86 -7.64
CA SER A 3 12.59 9.25 -8.10
C SER A 3 11.33 10.12 -8.18
N SER A 4 10.13 9.61 -7.89
CA SER A 4 8.89 10.41 -7.91
C SER A 4 8.12 10.27 -6.60
N TYR A 5 8.64 10.88 -5.54
CA TYR A 5 7.88 11.11 -4.32
C TYR A 5 7.14 12.45 -4.44
N THR A 6 5.85 12.45 -4.09
CA THR A 6 5.04 13.67 -4.01
C THR A 6 4.08 13.54 -2.83
N ASN A 7 3.77 14.67 -2.21
CA ASN A 7 2.73 14.84 -1.20
C ASN A 7 1.54 15.67 -1.72
N VAL A 8 1.56 16.06 -3.01
CA VAL A 8 0.49 16.83 -3.65
C VAL A 8 -0.61 15.87 -4.11
N TRP A 9 -1.86 16.12 -3.66
CA TRP A 9 -2.97 15.18 -3.89
C TRP A 9 -3.26 14.95 -5.39
N SER A 10 -3.29 16.00 -6.20
CA SER A 10 -3.53 15.88 -7.65
C SER A 10 -2.47 15.01 -8.32
N GLU A 11 -1.19 15.21 -8.00
CA GLU A 11 -0.08 14.42 -8.53
C GLU A 11 -0.14 12.96 -8.07
N ILE A 12 -0.55 12.70 -6.82
CA ILE A 12 -0.80 11.33 -6.34
C ILE A 12 -1.87 10.65 -7.20
N ILE A 13 -2.96 11.35 -7.50
CA ILE A 13 -4.02 10.82 -8.37
C ILE A 13 -3.49 10.56 -9.78
N GLU A 14 -2.72 11.47 -10.37
CA GLU A 14 -2.07 11.30 -11.67
C GLU A 14 -1.19 10.04 -11.72
N ILE A 15 -0.36 9.84 -10.69
CA ILE A 15 0.48 8.64 -10.55
C ILE A 15 -0.37 7.36 -10.47
N LEU A 16 -1.51 7.42 -9.78
CA LEU A 16 -2.40 6.27 -9.61
C LEU A 16 -3.17 5.92 -10.89
N ILE A 17 -3.54 6.91 -11.72
CA ILE A 17 -4.29 6.67 -12.96
C ILE A 17 -3.40 6.35 -14.16
N ASP A 18 -2.12 6.77 -14.13
CA ASP A 18 -1.14 6.51 -15.18
C ASP A 18 -1.00 5.00 -15.48
N ARG A 19 -1.47 4.60 -16.67
CA ARG A 19 -1.45 3.21 -17.15
C ARG A 19 -0.16 2.86 -17.89
N ASN A 20 0.73 3.82 -18.12
CA ASN A 20 2.00 3.59 -18.83
C ASN A 20 3.05 2.94 -17.92
N LYS A 21 2.78 2.83 -16.61
CA LYS A 21 3.67 2.18 -15.64
C LYS A 21 3.63 0.65 -15.76
N GLU A 22 4.73 0.02 -15.36
CA GLU A 22 4.82 -1.44 -15.22
C GLU A 22 3.64 -1.98 -14.38
N LYS A 23 2.99 -3.04 -14.86
CA LYS A 23 1.77 -3.61 -14.26
C LYS A 23 1.92 -3.92 -12.76
N LYS A 24 3.05 -4.50 -12.33
CA LYS A 24 3.29 -4.84 -10.92
C LYS A 24 3.41 -3.58 -10.07
N SER A 25 4.19 -2.61 -10.53
CA SER A 25 4.31 -1.28 -9.93
C SER A 25 2.96 -0.61 -9.73
N LEU A 26 2.13 -0.59 -10.77
CA LEU A 26 0.80 0.02 -10.75
C LEU A 26 -0.17 -0.67 -9.77
N VAL A 27 -0.13 -2.01 -9.73
CA VAL A 27 -0.96 -2.78 -8.80
C VAL A 27 -0.49 -2.54 -7.35
N CYS A 28 0.81 -2.54 -7.10
CA CYS A 28 1.39 -2.26 -5.79
C CYS A 28 0.98 -0.87 -5.28
N ILE A 29 1.16 0.18 -6.07
CA ILE A 29 0.90 1.55 -5.61
C ILE A 29 -0.59 1.80 -5.36
N ARG A 30 -1.47 1.28 -6.22
CA ARG A 30 -2.93 1.39 -6.04
C ARG A 30 -3.41 0.66 -4.78
N TYR A 31 -2.93 -0.56 -4.54
CA TYR A 31 -3.29 -1.29 -3.33
C TYR A 31 -2.67 -0.68 -2.07
N ALA A 32 -1.44 -0.19 -2.15
CA ALA A 32 -0.83 0.52 -1.03
C ALA A 32 -1.64 1.76 -0.64
N PHE A 33 -2.08 2.52 -1.63
CA PHE A 33 -2.96 3.68 -1.42
C PHE A 33 -4.29 3.29 -0.78
N GLN A 34 -4.95 2.24 -1.28
CA GLN A 34 -6.18 1.71 -0.66
C GLN A 34 -5.96 1.26 0.79
N ALA A 35 -4.85 0.59 1.09
CA ALA A 35 -4.52 0.14 2.43
C ALA A 35 -4.29 1.32 3.39
N VAL A 36 -3.60 2.36 2.93
CA VAL A 36 -3.39 3.61 3.70
C VAL A 36 -4.73 4.27 4.01
N LEU A 37 -5.57 4.48 2.99
CA LEU A 37 -6.90 5.08 3.17
C LEU A 37 -7.74 4.29 4.17
N TYR A 38 -7.76 2.96 4.05
CA TYR A 38 -8.50 2.09 4.96
C TYR A 38 -8.02 2.23 6.40
N VAL A 39 -6.70 2.19 6.64
CA VAL A 39 -6.13 2.31 7.99
C VAL A 39 -6.42 3.69 8.59
N VAL A 40 -6.26 4.77 7.81
CA VAL A 40 -6.57 6.13 8.27
C VAL A 40 -8.04 6.26 8.63
N TRP A 41 -8.94 5.76 7.76
CA TRP A 41 -10.37 5.77 8.03
C TRP A 41 -10.73 4.96 9.29
N ARG A 42 -10.17 3.75 9.43
CA ARG A 42 -10.37 2.90 10.61
C ARG A 42 -9.93 3.60 11.89
N GLU A 43 -8.74 4.19 11.90
CA GLU A 43 -8.22 4.87 13.09
C GLU A 43 -9.04 6.11 13.45
N ARG A 44 -9.45 6.91 12.47
CA ARG A 44 -10.39 8.02 12.71
C ARG A 44 -11.71 7.55 13.31
N ASN A 45 -12.25 6.42 12.81
CA ASN A 45 -13.48 5.87 13.34
C ASN A 45 -13.31 5.38 14.79
N ARG A 46 -12.18 4.74 15.11
CA ARG A 46 -11.88 4.30 16.48
C ARG A 46 -11.80 5.47 17.45
N VAL A 47 -11.07 6.53 17.09
CA VAL A 47 -10.97 7.75 17.90
C VAL A 47 -12.35 8.37 18.12
N ARG A 48 -13.19 8.41 17.08
CA ARG A 48 -14.58 8.89 17.19
C ARG A 48 -15.42 8.07 18.18
N HIS A 49 -15.09 6.80 18.39
CA HIS A 49 -15.76 5.90 19.34
C HIS A 49 -15.09 5.86 20.72
N GLY A 50 -14.14 6.77 21.02
CA GLY A 50 -13.52 6.89 22.33
C GLY A 50 -12.25 6.06 22.54
N ASP A 51 -11.77 5.35 21.51
CA ASP A 51 -10.46 4.69 21.56
C ASP A 51 -9.32 5.72 21.52
N LYS A 52 -8.17 5.34 22.09
CA LYS A 52 -6.93 6.13 21.98
C LYS A 52 -6.31 5.99 20.60
N LEU A 53 -5.66 7.07 20.14
CA LEU A 53 -4.86 7.08 18.92
C LEU A 53 -3.79 5.99 18.95
N LEU A 54 -3.71 5.16 17.91
CA LEU A 54 -2.60 4.22 17.78
C LEU A 54 -1.28 4.94 17.46
N PRO A 55 -0.15 4.40 17.94
CA PRO A 55 1.16 4.84 17.48
C PRO A 55 1.30 4.66 15.96
N LEU A 56 2.00 5.61 15.32
CA LEU A 56 2.25 5.57 13.88
C LEU A 56 2.98 4.29 13.44
N SER A 57 3.86 3.75 14.28
CA SER A 57 4.55 2.47 14.03
C SER A 57 3.58 1.30 13.86
N VAL A 58 2.51 1.27 14.66
CA VAL A 58 1.46 0.25 14.58
C VAL A 58 0.68 0.40 13.27
N MET A 59 0.28 1.62 12.91
CA MET A 59 -0.39 1.90 11.64
C MET A 59 0.47 1.49 10.44
N LYS A 60 1.76 1.83 10.43
CA LYS A 60 2.72 1.41 9.38
C LYS A 60 2.77 -0.12 9.26
N ARG A 61 2.84 -0.84 10.39
CA ARG A 61 2.84 -2.32 10.41
C ARG A 61 1.53 -2.90 9.89
N MET A 62 0.39 -2.29 10.23
CA MET A 62 -0.93 -2.70 9.75
C MET A 62 -1.06 -2.55 8.24
N ILE A 63 -0.61 -1.43 7.69
CA ILE A 63 -0.62 -1.16 6.24
C ILE A 63 0.23 -2.21 5.53
N ASP A 64 1.48 -2.42 5.95
CA ASP A 64 2.38 -3.38 5.33
C ASP A 64 1.85 -4.83 5.42
N LYS A 65 1.30 -5.23 6.58
CA LYS A 65 0.65 -6.53 6.74
C LYS A 65 -0.57 -6.67 5.83
N GLY A 66 -1.40 -5.64 5.71
CA GLY A 66 -2.57 -5.62 4.83
C GLY A 66 -2.19 -5.85 3.36
N ILE A 67 -1.13 -5.20 2.91
CA ILE A 67 -0.63 -5.33 1.53
C ILE A 67 -0.08 -6.74 1.28
N ARG A 68 0.77 -7.27 2.18
CA ARG A 68 1.29 -8.65 2.08
C ARG A 68 0.17 -9.70 2.10
N ASN A 69 -0.85 -9.52 2.94
CA ASN A 69 -2.01 -10.41 2.98
C ASN A 69 -2.77 -10.37 1.65
N LYS A 70 -2.97 -9.18 1.07
CA LYS A 70 -3.62 -9.04 -0.23
C LYS A 70 -2.83 -9.73 -1.34
N ILE A 71 -1.51 -9.51 -1.39
CA ILE A 71 -0.62 -10.19 -2.36
C ILE A 71 -0.73 -11.72 -2.20
N SER A 72 -0.74 -12.22 -0.97
CA SER A 72 -0.88 -13.66 -0.69
C SER A 72 -2.21 -14.22 -1.21
N VAL A 73 -3.30 -13.46 -1.09
CA VAL A 73 -4.62 -13.84 -1.65
C VAL A 73 -4.57 -13.83 -3.19
N LEU A 74 -3.95 -12.83 -3.82
CA LEU A 74 -3.83 -12.77 -5.29
C LEU A 74 -3.01 -13.94 -5.82
N HIS A 75 -1.93 -14.31 -5.13
CA HIS A 75 -1.11 -15.48 -5.43
C HIS A 75 -1.92 -16.78 -5.33
N ARG A 76 -2.63 -16.99 -4.21
CA ARG A 76 -3.51 -18.18 -4.03
C ARG A 76 -4.60 -18.29 -5.09
N LYS A 77 -5.09 -17.17 -5.63
CA LYS A 77 -6.09 -17.14 -6.70
C LYS A 77 -5.52 -17.42 -8.10
N GLY A 78 -4.20 -17.64 -8.25
CA GLY A 78 -3.58 -17.98 -9.53
C GLY A 78 -3.67 -16.86 -10.58
N ILE A 79 -3.73 -15.60 -10.16
CA ILE A 79 -3.81 -14.47 -11.10
C ILE A 79 -2.48 -14.36 -11.85
N LYS A 80 -2.50 -14.60 -13.17
CA LYS A 80 -1.31 -14.54 -14.03
C LYS A 80 -0.51 -13.25 -13.83
N GLY A 81 0.80 -13.41 -13.62
CA GLY A 81 1.75 -12.30 -13.44
C GLY A 81 1.90 -11.81 -11.99
N MET A 82 1.28 -12.47 -11.01
CA MET A 82 1.37 -12.14 -9.58
C MET A 82 2.30 -13.06 -8.77
N GLU A 83 2.91 -14.08 -9.40
CA GLU A 83 3.79 -15.06 -8.74
C GLU A 83 4.92 -14.37 -7.95
N ASN A 84 5.61 -13.43 -8.59
CA ASN A 84 6.75 -12.72 -8.00
C ASN A 84 6.36 -11.40 -7.32
N MET A 85 5.07 -11.17 -7.07
CA MET A 85 4.58 -9.89 -6.53
C MET A 85 5.04 -9.64 -5.08
N MET A 86 5.17 -10.71 -4.28
CA MET A 86 5.70 -10.62 -2.91
C MET A 86 7.18 -10.21 -2.91
N GLN A 87 7.98 -10.79 -3.79
CA GLN A 87 9.39 -10.45 -3.96
C GLN A 87 9.56 -9.01 -4.45
N PHE A 88 8.74 -8.61 -5.44
CA PHE A 88 8.70 -7.24 -5.91
C PHE A 88 8.36 -6.27 -4.76
N TRP A 89 7.34 -6.57 -3.94
CA TRP A 89 7.00 -5.76 -2.78
C TRP A 89 8.18 -5.58 -1.83
N PHE A 90 8.90 -6.64 -1.49
CA PHE A 90 10.09 -6.54 -0.66
C PHE A 90 11.20 -5.71 -1.32
N SER A 91 11.43 -5.85 -2.63
CA SER A 91 12.44 -5.04 -3.35
C SER A 91 12.11 -3.54 -3.38
N THR A 92 10.84 -3.16 -3.21
CA THR A 92 10.45 -1.74 -3.13
C THR A 92 10.72 -1.12 -1.75
N ARG A 93 11.10 -1.93 -0.76
CA ARG A 93 11.44 -1.46 0.59
C ARG A 93 12.95 -1.24 0.67
N ILE A 94 13.34 -0.01 1.00
CA ILE A 94 14.73 0.28 1.38
C ILE A 94 15.02 -0.50 2.67
N PRO A 95 16.11 -1.28 2.76
CA PRO A 95 16.48 -1.95 3.99
C PRO A 95 16.80 -0.87 5.04
N ASN A 96 15.90 -0.71 6.01
CA ASN A 96 16.05 0.08 7.23
C ASN A 96 16.63 1.50 7.05
N CYS A 97 15.75 2.50 6.98
CA CYS A 97 16.05 3.85 7.46
C CYS A 97 15.24 4.09 8.74
#